data_AF-A0A524IDU2-F1
#
_entry.id   AF-A0A524IDU2-F1
#
_cell.length_a   1.000
_cell.length_b   1.000
_cell.length_c   1.000
_cell.angle_alpha   90.00
_cell.angle_beta   90.00
_cell.angle_gamma   90.00
#
_symmetry.space_group_name_H-M   'P 1'
#
loop_
_entity.id
_entity.type
_entity.pdbx_description
1 polymer ?
#
loop_
_entity_poly.entity_id
_entity_poly.type
_entity_poly.pdbx_seq_one_letter_code
_entity_poly.pdbx_strand_id
1 'polypeptide(L)'
;MNWAIPGAILAASVGLMLTPFLFGLHRKTAVLFGFSGVIYFGGAVGMELLASTLNSNSLRYTMMTLWEEGLEMLGVVLFLYALLAYMGGEHRSKVRVAAGLKPSQNAS
;
A
#
# COMPACT_ATOMS: atom_id res chain seq x y z
N MET A 1 -21.53 -17.28 7.95
CA MET A 1 -20.27 -17.99 8.27
C MET A 1 -19.17 -16.93 8.24
N ASN A 2 -18.43 -16.75 9.34
CA ASN A 2 -17.50 -15.63 9.46
C ASN A 2 -16.16 -15.97 8.80
N TRP A 3 -16.06 -15.75 7.49
CA TRP A 3 -14.84 -15.97 6.72
C TRP A 3 -13.72 -14.98 7.12
N ALA A 4 -14.07 -13.87 7.77
CA ALA A 4 -13.18 -12.82 8.26
C ALA A 4 -11.93 -13.36 8.96
N ILE A 5 -12.11 -14.30 9.90
CA ILE A 5 -11.01 -14.82 10.72
C ILE A 5 -10.06 -15.69 9.87
N PRO A 6 -10.54 -16.72 9.14
CA PRO A 6 -9.70 -17.45 8.18
C PRO A 6 -9.02 -16.54 7.15
N GLY A 7 -9.75 -15.56 6.61
CA GLY A 7 -9.23 -14.59 5.64
C GLY A 7 -8.11 -13.73 6.23
N ALA A 8 -8.29 -13.23 7.46
CA ALA A 8 -7.29 -12.45 8.17
C ALA A 8 -6.01 -13.25 8.43
N ILE A 9 -6.13 -14.53 8.83
CA ILE A 9 -4.97 -15.41 9.06
C ILE A 9 -4.20 -15.62 7.76
N LEU A 10 -4.90 -15.89 6.66
CA LEU A 10 -4.29 -16.09 5.35
C LEU A 10 -3.62 -14.81 4.84
N ALA A 11 -4.31 -13.67 4.95
CA ALA A 11 -3.78 -12.36 4.61
C ALA A 11 -2.52 -12.01 5.41
N ALA A 12 -2.52 -12.21 6.72
CA ALA A 12 -1.36 -11.99 7.57
C ALA A 12 -0.20 -12.91 7.19
N SER A 13 -0.46 -14.18 6.90
CA SER A 13 0.55 -15.15 6.46
C SER A 13 1.21 -14.73 5.15
N VAL A 14 0.41 -14.35 4.15
CA VAL A 14 0.90 -13.83 2.87
C VAL A 14 1.66 -12.52 3.07
N GLY A 15 1.14 -11.61 3.90
CA GLY A 15 1.81 -10.36 4.26
C GLY A 15 3.19 -10.60 4.86
N LEU A 16 3.31 -11.55 5.79
CA LEU A 16 4.59 -11.96 6.39
C LEU A 16 5.55 -12.55 5.34
N MET A 17 5.07 -13.40 4.44
CA MET A 17 5.88 -13.94 3.33
C MET A 17 6.39 -12.85 2.39
N LEU A 18 5.64 -11.75 2.23
CA LEU A 18 6.01 -10.61 1.40
C LEU A 18 6.84 -9.54 2.14
N THR A 19 7.07 -9.67 3.46
CA THR A 19 7.89 -8.71 4.22
C THR A 19 9.32 -8.55 3.69
N PRO A 20 10.04 -9.60 3.23
CA PRO A 20 11.38 -9.41 2.68
C PRO A 20 11.37 -8.57 1.40
N PHE A 21 10.33 -8.72 0.57
CA PHE A 21 10.12 -7.87 -0.61
C PHE A 21 9.91 -6.41 -0.19
N LEU A 22 9.06 -6.16 0.80
CA LEU A 22 8.80 -4.81 1.31
C LEU A 22 10.07 -4.13 1.86
N PHE A 23 10.96 -4.87 2.53
CA PHE A 23 12.23 -4.32 3.00
C PHE A 23 13.25 -4.06 1.89
N GLY A 24 13.09 -4.68 0.71
CA GLY A 24 13.88 -4.38 -0.47
C GLY A 24 13.50 -3.06 -1.17
N LEU A 25 12.35 -2.47 -0.84
CA LEU A 25 11.85 -1.24 -1.46
C LEU A 25 12.47 0.01 -0.82
N HIS A 26 12.46 1.11 -1.59
CA HIS A 26 12.70 2.44 -1.02
C HIS A 26 11.73 2.71 0.15
N ARG A 27 12.26 3.21 1.28
CA ARG A 27 11.52 3.37 2.55
C ARG A 27 10.16 4.06 2.41
N LYS A 28 10.06 5.06 1.52
CA LYS A 28 8.80 5.78 1.26
C LYS A 28 7.73 4.85 0.67
N THR A 29 8.11 4.05 -0.32
CA THR A 29 7.21 3.14 -1.01
C THR A 29 6.83 1.97 -0.11
N ALA A 30 7.78 1.42 0.65
CA ALA A 30 7.53 0.34 1.62
C ALA A 30 6.50 0.75 2.70
N VAL A 31 6.64 1.96 3.26
CA VAL A 31 5.67 2.50 4.22
C VAL A 31 4.29 2.62 3.60
N LEU A 32 4.21 3.06 2.35
CA LEU A 32 2.93 3.24 1.66
C LEU A 32 2.23 1.91 1.36
N PHE A 33 2.99 0.89 0.95
CA PHE A 33 2.50 -0.50 0.82
C PHE A 33 1.96 -1.06 2.13
N GLY A 34 2.70 -0.86 3.23
CA GLY A 34 2.25 -1.32 4.55
C GLY A 34 0.98 -0.59 4.99
N PHE A 35 0.94 0.73 4.82
CA PHE A 35 -0.21 1.55 5.19
C PHE A 35 -1.46 1.22 4.36
N SER A 36 -1.31 1.00 3.05
CA SER A 36 -2.42 0.57 2.20
C SER A 36 -3.00 -0.78 2.62
N GLY A 37 -2.13 -1.72 3.01
CA GLY A 37 -2.56 -3.02 3.54
C GLY A 37 -3.34 -2.89 4.85
N VAL A 38 -2.86 -2.06 5.79
CA VAL A 38 -3.57 -1.80 7.06
C VAL A 38 -4.95 -1.19 6.82
N ILE A 39 -5.07 -0.24 5.89
CA ILE A 39 -6.38 0.35 5.55
C ILE A 39 -7.32 -0.71 4.96
N TYR A 40 -6.83 -1.51 4.00
CA TYR A 40 -7.64 -2.53 3.34
C TYR A 40 -8.11 -3.61 4.33
N PHE A 41 -7.17 -4.26 5.02
CA PHE A 41 -7.50 -5.35 5.96
C PHE A 41 -8.21 -4.84 7.22
N GLY A 42 -7.89 -3.61 7.67
CA GLY A 42 -8.58 -2.96 8.77
C GLY A 42 -10.04 -2.61 8.43
N GLY A 43 -10.29 -2.19 7.19
CA GLY A 43 -11.65 -2.03 6.65
C GLY A 43 -12.39 -3.36 6.64
N ALA A 44 -11.89 -4.35 5.91
CA ALA A 44 -12.53 -5.65 5.75
C ALA A 44 -12.79 -6.35 7.10
N VAL A 45 -11.73 -6.63 7.86
CA VAL A 45 -11.83 -7.43 9.10
C VAL A 45 -12.43 -6.60 10.23
N GLY A 46 -12.04 -5.34 10.35
CA GLY A 46 -12.49 -4.47 11.45
C GLY A 46 -13.97 -4.14 11.33
N MET A 47 -14.45 -3.78 10.14
CA MET A 47 -15.85 -3.42 9.96
C MET A 47 -16.76 -4.64 10.00
N GLU A 48 -16.34 -5.80 9.48
CA GLU A 48 -17.11 -7.05 9.59
C GLU A 48 -17.31 -7.45 11.06
N LEU A 49 -16.27 -7.30 11.90
CA LEU A 49 -16.38 -7.57 13.35
C LEU A 49 -17.33 -6.58 14.06
N LEU A 50 -17.27 -5.29 13.71
CA LEU A 50 -18.12 -4.24 14.30
C LEU A 50 -19.59 -4.34 13.83
N ALA A 51 -19.82 -4.75 12.59
CA ALA A 51 -21.15 -4.88 12.00
C ALA A 51 -21.84 -6.20 12.36
N SER A 52 -21.09 -7.21 12.86
CA SER A 52 -21.57 -8.55 13.18
C SER A 52 -22.78 -8.60 14.13
N THR A 53 -22.95 -7.59 14.99
CA THR A 53 -24.06 -7.50 15.95
C THR A 53 -25.22 -6.62 15.48
N LEU A 54 -25.10 -6.00 14.30
CA LEU A 54 -26.10 -5.08 13.77
C LEU A 54 -27.15 -5.84 12.93
N ASN A 55 -28.38 -5.33 12.95
CA ASN A 55 -29.43 -5.83 12.06
C ASN A 55 -29.13 -5.37 10.62
N SER A 56 -29.10 -6.31 9.67
CA SER A 56 -28.79 -6.07 8.27
C SER A 56 -29.73 -5.08 7.56
N ASN A 57 -30.96 -4.91 8.07
CA ASN A 57 -31.94 -3.95 7.54
C ASN A 57 -31.89 -2.57 8.22
N SER A 58 -30.88 -2.31 9.05
CA SER A 58 -30.73 -1.03 9.74
C SER A 58 -29.87 -0.04 8.94
N LEU A 59 -30.22 1.25 9.01
CA LEU A 59 -29.40 2.34 8.46
C LEU A 59 -27.93 2.24 8.94
N ARG A 60 -27.72 1.86 10.20
CA ARG A 60 -26.38 1.72 10.80
C ARG A 60 -25.56 0.63 10.11
N TYR A 61 -26.17 -0.50 9.78
CA TYR A 61 -25.51 -1.57 9.02
C TYR A 61 -25.11 -1.07 7.63
N THR A 62 -26.02 -0.43 6.89
CA THR A 62 -25.72 0.13 5.57
C THR A 62 -24.58 1.17 5.61
N MET A 63 -24.54 2.03 6.64
CA MET A 63 -23.43 2.97 6.80
C MET A 63 -22.12 2.26 7.12
N MET A 64 -22.12 1.22 7.96
CA MET A 64 -20.91 0.43 8.22
C MET A 64 -20.40 -0.25 6.95
N THR A 65 -21.29 -0.83 6.13
CA THR A 65 -20.92 -1.41 4.83
C THR A 65 -20.32 -0.35 3.90
N LEU A 66 -20.89 0.86 3.83
CA LEU A 66 -20.30 1.93 3.02
C LEU A 66 -18.89 2.31 3.48
N TRP A 67 -18.65 2.32 4.79
CA TRP A 67 -17.32 2.58 5.34
C TRP A 67 -16.35 1.42 5.06
N GLU A 68 -16.80 0.17 5.19
CA GLU A 68 -16.03 -1.02 4.84
C GLU A 68 -15.57 -0.96 3.38
N GLU A 69 -16.51 -0.85 2.45
CA GLU A 69 -16.24 -0.74 1.01
C GLU A 69 -15.35 0.47 0.70
N GLY A 70 -15.62 1.62 1.32
CA GLY A 70 -14.82 2.83 1.12
C GLY A 70 -13.37 2.69 1.57
N LEU A 71 -13.12 2.03 2.71
CA LEU A 71 -11.77 1.75 3.22
C LEU A 71 -11.05 0.74 2.33
N GLU A 72 -11.73 -0.31 1.87
CA GLU A 72 -11.17 -1.28 0.94
C GLU A 72 -10.72 -0.59 -0.36
N MET A 73 -11.58 0.23 -0.97
CA MET A 73 -11.25 0.95 -2.20
C MET A 73 -10.08 1.93 -1.99
N LEU A 74 -10.05 2.64 -0.86
CA LEU A 74 -8.95 3.53 -0.51
C LEU A 74 -7.64 2.76 -0.35
N GLY A 75 -7.66 1.61 0.31
CA GLY A 75 -6.52 0.71 0.45
C GLY A 75 -5.98 0.26 -0.91
N VAL A 76 -6.87 -0.17 -1.82
CA VAL A 76 -6.50 -0.58 -3.19
C VAL A 76 -5.87 0.58 -3.96
N VAL A 77 -6.45 1.78 -3.93
CA VAL A 77 -5.90 2.96 -4.63
C VAL A 77 -4.51 3.31 -4.11
N LEU A 78 -4.31 3.31 -2.79
CA LEU A 78 -3.00 3.58 -2.18
C LEU A 78 -1.96 2.51 -2.55
N PHE A 79 -2.37 1.24 -2.58
CA PHE A 79 -1.51 0.13 -3.00
C PHE A 79 -1.09 0.28 -4.46
N LEU A 80 -2.04 0.55 -5.36
CA LEU A 80 -1.77 0.78 -6.79
C LEU A 80 -0.85 1.99 -6.99
N TYR A 81 -1.08 3.07 -6.27
CA TYR A 81 -0.21 4.23 -6.31
C TYR A 81 1.22 3.89 -5.83
N ALA A 82 1.35 3.14 -4.74
CA ALA A 82 2.65 2.68 -4.24
C ALA A 82 3.36 1.77 -5.27
N LEU A 83 2.62 0.90 -5.94
CA LEU A 83 3.14 0.02 -7.00
C LEU A 83 3.62 0.82 -8.21
N LEU A 84 2.85 1.80 -8.68
CA LEU A 84 3.27 2.69 -9.76
C LEU A 84 4.49 3.53 -9.38
N ALA A 85 4.55 4.02 -8.13
CA ALA A 85 5.69 4.75 -7.62
C ALA A 85 6.95 3.88 -7.54
N TYR A 86 6.81 2.59 -7.18
CA TYR A 86 7.88 1.60 -7.23
C TYR A 86 8.42 1.45 -8.66
N MET A 87 7.53 1.17 -9.63
CA MET A 87 7.89 0.97 -11.04
C MET A 87 8.49 2.23 -11.68
N GLY A 88 7.95 3.40 -11.38
CA GLY A 88 8.42 4.68 -11.93
C GLY A 88 9.73 5.18 -11.30
N GLY A 89 10.02 4.77 -10.07
CA GLY A 89 11.25 5.14 -9.35
C GLY A 89 12.51 4.49 -9.92
N GLU A 90 12.42 3.27 -10.46
CA GLU A 90 13.54 2.58 -11.11
C GLU A 90 13.99 3.24 -12.42
N HIS A 91 13.10 3.94 -13.12
CA HIS A 91 13.43 4.59 -14.39
C HIS A 91 14.16 5.93 -14.28
N ARG A 92 14.34 6.48 -13.07
CA ARG A 92 15.12 7.70 -12.86
C ARG A 92 16.61 7.37 -12.76
N SER A 93 17.16 6.75 -13.80
CA SER A 93 18.60 6.62 -13.95
C SER A 93 19.21 8.01 -13.83
N LYS A 94 20.02 8.22 -12.79
CA LYS A 94 20.79 9.45 -12.63
C LYS A 94 21.83 9.47 -13.76
N VAL A 95 21.47 10.05 -14.89
CA VAL A 95 22.43 10.37 -15.95
C VAL A 95 23.41 11.37 -15.33
N ARG A 96 24.53 10.85 -14.80
CA ARG A 96 25.68 11.66 -14.40
C ARG A 96 26.29 12.18 -15.68
N VAL A 97 25.89 13.38 -16.09
CA VAL A 97 26.62 14.14 -17.10
C VAL A 97 27.94 14.56 -16.47
N ALA A 98 28.98 13.75 -16.67
CA ALA A 98 30.34 14.19 -16.44
C ALA A 98 30.67 15.21 -17.54
N ALA A 99 30.32 16.47 -17.32
CA ALA A 99 30.81 17.57 -18.14
C ALA A 99 32.32 17.66 -17.89
N GLY A 100 33.10 16.99 -18.75
CA GLY A 100 34.55 17.06 -18.77
C GLY A 100 34.99 18.49 -19.11
N LEU A 101 35.09 19.34 -18.10
CA LEU A 101 35.83 20.59 -18.21
C LEU A 101 37.32 20.25 -18.22
N LYS A 102 37.87 20.10 -19.43
CA LYS A 102 39.32 20.13 -19.65
C LYS A 102 39.76 21.58 -19.39
N PRO A 103 40.62 21.87 -18.39
CA PRO A 103 41.09 23.23 -18.19
C PRO A 103 41.95 23.64 -19.38
N SER A 104 41.62 24.81 -19.94
CA SER A 104 42.46 25.52 -20.91
C SER A 104 43.86 25.72 -20.31
N GLN A 105 44.82 24.96 -20.81
CA GLN A 105 46.24 25.19 -20.54
C GLN A 105 46.77 26.15 -21.60
N ASN A 106 47.15 27.33 -21.11
CA ASN A 106 48.19 28.23 -21.62
C ASN A 106 47.78 29.26 -22.69
N ALA A 107 47.47 30.46 -22.18
CA ALA A 107 47.89 31.72 -22.78
C ALA A 107 49.33 32.01 -22.33
N SER A 108 50.24 32.17 -23.28
CA SER A 108 51.40 33.10 -23.33
C SER A 108 52.42 32.60 -24.35
#